data_AF-A0A0Q0DR27-F1
#
_entry.id   AF-A0A0Q0DR27-F1
#
_cell.length_a   1.000
_cell.length_b   1.000
_cell.length_c   1.000
_cell.angle_alpha   90.00
_cell.angle_beta   90.00
_cell.angle_gamma   90.00
#
_symmetry.space_group_name_H-M   'P 1'
#
loop_
_entity.id
_entity.type
_entity.pdbx_description
1 polymer ?
#
loop_
_entity_poly.entity_id
_entity_poly.type
_entity_poly.pdbx_seq_one_letter_code
_entity_poly.pdbx_strand_id
1 'polypeptide(L)'
;MAKLAHSRFNDWCSFVVFCESLHYMPSRGQGNSGFSTSTLIRPEPGPYQERDIVFLLQRVFSANEIIHGPIKPSDNEELVDVAVLGGEVNLFLQAKDSPNTEEMIDRSLDRKRRVSLNQLVGGLSQLGGAFSTALRTPVQQLRLRSGESIQVDFSDKPMLGIVIVKELFTDMYYDYSERALAFMDKHQVPVVFFDYPELEVLTRRCETEAAFLSAGHAVFRFAVENGEYPKLRY
;
A
#
# COMPACT_ATOMS: atom_id res chain seq x y z
N MET A 1 -5.48 -26.22 10.75
CA MET A 1 -5.90 -24.88 11.22
C MET A 1 -6.18 -23.89 10.08
N ALA A 2 -6.21 -24.31 8.81
CA ALA A 2 -6.49 -23.47 7.64
C ALA A 2 -7.97 -23.06 7.43
N LYS A 3 -8.92 -23.55 8.25
CA LYS A 3 -10.37 -23.30 8.05
C LYS A 3 -10.88 -21.96 8.60
N LEU A 4 -10.19 -21.34 9.56
CA LEU A 4 -10.63 -20.06 10.15
C LEU A 4 -10.18 -18.84 9.32
N ALA A 5 -9.01 -18.92 8.67
CA ALA A 5 -8.56 -17.88 7.73
C ALA A 5 -9.53 -17.76 6.54
N HIS A 6 -9.93 -18.89 5.97
CA HIS A 6 -10.88 -18.95 4.86
C HIS A 6 -12.21 -18.23 5.16
N SER A 7 -12.66 -18.15 6.42
CA SER A 7 -13.92 -17.50 6.78
C SER A 7 -13.87 -15.97 6.64
N ARG A 8 -12.84 -15.30 7.18
CA ARG A 8 -12.72 -13.82 7.06
C ARG A 8 -12.28 -13.39 5.66
N PHE A 9 -11.53 -14.23 4.95
CA PHE A 9 -11.18 -13.99 3.54
C PHE A 9 -12.40 -14.17 2.61
N ASN A 10 -13.29 -15.12 2.90
CA ASN A 10 -14.54 -15.30 2.14
C ASN A 10 -15.53 -14.15 2.34
N ASP A 11 -15.53 -13.50 3.51
CA ASP A 11 -16.33 -12.28 3.74
C ASP A 11 -15.85 -11.12 2.85
N TRP A 12 -14.53 -11.03 2.57
CA TRP A 12 -13.97 -10.09 1.59
C TRP A 12 -14.34 -10.47 0.13
N CYS A 13 -14.24 -11.76 -0.22
CA CYS A 13 -14.66 -12.28 -1.53
C CYS A 13 -16.16 -12.08 -1.81
N SER A 14 -17.00 -12.05 -0.78
CA SER A 14 -18.44 -11.80 -0.91
C SER A 14 -18.77 -10.32 -1.05
N PHE A 15 -17.87 -9.44 -0.61
CA PHE A 15 -18.07 -7.99 -0.60
C PHE A 15 -17.62 -7.31 -1.90
N VAL A 16 -16.54 -7.80 -2.53
CA VAL A 16 -15.98 -7.22 -3.76
C VAL A 16 -16.30 -8.12 -4.97
N VAL A 17 -17.56 -8.10 -5.42
CA VAL A 17 -17.98 -8.72 -6.68
C VAL A 17 -18.33 -7.62 -7.68
N PHE A 18 -17.32 -7.07 -8.36
CA PHE A 18 -17.38 -6.70 -9.80
C PHE A 18 -16.06 -6.04 -10.26
N CYS A 19 -15.28 -6.73 -11.09
CA CYS A 19 -14.55 -6.14 -12.22
C CYS A 19 -13.99 -7.27 -13.11
N GLU A 20 -14.85 -7.88 -13.94
CA GLU A 20 -14.40 -8.65 -15.09
C GLU A 20 -13.95 -7.67 -16.19
N SER A 21 -12.67 -7.27 -16.19
CA SER A 21 -11.87 -7.01 -17.40
C SER A 21 -10.61 -6.20 -17.10
N LEU A 22 -9.60 -6.80 -16.45
CA LEU A 22 -8.20 -6.48 -16.75
C LEU A 22 -7.75 -7.44 -17.86
N HIS A 23 -8.26 -7.21 -19.07
CA HIS A 23 -7.82 -7.96 -20.24
C HIS A 23 -6.39 -7.56 -20.58
N TYR A 24 -5.50 -8.56 -20.53
CA TYR A 24 -4.13 -8.52 -21.03
C TYR A 24 -4.12 -8.03 -22.48
N MET A 25 -3.65 -6.81 -22.73
CA MET A 25 -3.39 -6.30 -24.07
C MET A 25 -1.87 -6.21 -24.31
N PRO A 26 -1.34 -6.80 -25.40
CA PRO A 26 0.04 -6.60 -25.79
C PRO A 26 0.19 -5.20 -26.42
N SER A 27 1.02 -4.34 -25.82
CA SER A 27 1.33 -3.03 -26.39
C SER A 27 2.32 -3.16 -27.55
N ARG A 28 1.91 -2.68 -28.73
CA ARG A 28 2.82 -2.31 -29.81
C ARG A 28 3.28 -0.87 -29.56
N GLY A 29 4.58 -0.68 -29.44
CA GLY A 29 5.18 0.63 -29.23
C GLY A 29 5.03 1.55 -30.45
N GLN A 30 4.87 2.84 -30.15
CA GLN A 30 5.36 3.96 -30.95
C GLN A 30 5.54 5.15 -30.01
N GLY A 31 6.79 5.62 -29.91
CA GLY A 31 7.15 6.74 -29.05
C GLY A 31 6.82 8.09 -29.68
N ASN A 32 6.69 9.11 -28.84
CA ASN A 32 7.18 10.44 -29.17
C ASN A 32 7.65 11.18 -27.92
N SER A 33 8.68 11.99 -28.10
CA SER A 33 9.56 12.57 -27.09
C SER A 33 8.94 13.74 -26.32
N GLY A 34 8.96 13.65 -25.00
CA GLY A 34 8.88 14.78 -24.07
C GLY A 34 9.90 14.57 -22.96
N PHE A 35 11.11 15.10 -23.12
CA PHE A 35 12.12 15.08 -22.06
C PHE A 35 11.70 16.07 -20.97
N SER A 36 11.31 15.56 -19.81
CA SER A 36 11.34 16.31 -18.54
C SER A 36 12.60 15.88 -17.80
N THR A 37 13.56 16.78 -17.67
CA THR A 37 14.81 16.54 -16.95
C THR A 37 14.52 16.54 -15.46
N SER A 38 14.18 15.37 -14.89
CA SER A 38 14.13 15.20 -13.43
C SER A 38 15.55 15.02 -12.91
N THR A 39 16.07 16.02 -12.18
CA THR A 39 17.37 15.92 -11.52
C THR A 39 17.36 14.77 -10.49
N LEU A 40 18.32 13.85 -10.62
CA LEU A 40 18.37 12.54 -9.95
C LEU A 40 18.74 12.58 -8.45
N ILE A 41 18.95 13.76 -7.87
CA ILE A 41 19.51 13.94 -6.52
C ILE A 41 18.54 14.78 -5.69
N ARG A 42 18.09 14.25 -4.54
CA ARG A 42 17.22 14.97 -3.59
C ARG A 42 17.80 14.85 -2.17
N PRO A 43 18.29 15.96 -1.58
CA PRO A 43 18.94 15.93 -0.28
C PRO A 43 17.99 15.78 0.92
N GLU A 44 16.69 16.08 0.78
CA GLU A 44 15.72 15.93 1.89
C GLU A 44 14.69 14.81 1.63
N PRO A 45 14.72 13.70 2.39
CA PRO A 45 13.66 12.68 2.38
C PRO A 45 12.48 13.02 3.28
N GLY A 46 11.32 12.46 2.96
CA GLY A 46 10.25 12.23 3.94
C GLY A 46 8.92 12.87 3.57
N PRO A 47 8.73 14.20 3.73
CA PRO A 47 7.39 14.80 3.69
C PRO A 47 6.77 14.89 2.29
N TYR A 48 7.57 14.82 1.22
CA TYR A 48 7.07 14.98 -0.14
C TYR A 48 6.41 13.72 -0.69
N GLN A 49 6.94 12.53 -0.38
CA GLN A 49 6.36 11.29 -0.92
C GLN A 49 5.02 10.95 -0.27
N GLU A 50 4.88 11.12 1.05
CA GLU A 50 3.59 10.92 1.73
C GLU A 50 2.53 11.88 1.18
N ARG A 51 2.91 13.15 0.95
CA ARG A 51 2.03 14.12 0.29
C ARG A 51 1.69 13.74 -1.14
N ASP A 52 2.66 13.27 -1.92
CA ASP A 52 2.45 12.80 -3.28
C ASP A 52 1.49 11.59 -3.31
N ILE A 53 1.62 10.67 -2.35
CA ILE A 53 0.69 9.54 -2.18
C ILE A 53 -0.71 10.05 -1.84
N VAL A 54 -0.86 11.02 -0.93
CA VAL A 54 -2.15 11.65 -0.64
C VAL A 54 -2.76 12.25 -1.91
N PHE A 55 -1.98 12.96 -2.73
CA PHE A 55 -2.46 13.51 -4.01
C PHE A 55 -2.89 12.44 -5.02
N LEU A 56 -2.19 11.30 -5.07
CA LEU A 56 -2.61 10.16 -5.90
C LEU A 56 -3.92 9.57 -5.40
N LEU A 57 -4.06 9.38 -4.08
CA LEU A 57 -5.27 8.83 -3.47
C LEU A 57 -6.49 9.74 -3.64
N GLN A 58 -6.30 11.07 -3.71
CA GLN A 58 -7.39 12.02 -4.01
C GLN A 58 -8.02 11.85 -5.40
N ARG A 59 -7.41 11.05 -6.30
CA ARG A 59 -8.05 10.64 -7.56
C ARG A 59 -9.14 9.59 -7.36
N VAL A 60 -9.15 8.93 -6.21
CA VAL A 60 -9.97 7.75 -5.91
C VAL A 60 -10.91 8.01 -4.73
N PHE A 61 -10.41 8.70 -3.71
CA PHE A 61 -11.09 8.98 -2.45
C PHE A 61 -11.28 10.47 -2.24
N SER A 62 -12.32 10.83 -1.49
CA SER A 62 -12.54 12.21 -1.06
C SER A 62 -11.45 12.66 -0.09
N ALA A 63 -11.09 13.94 -0.12
CA ALA A 63 -10.09 14.50 0.78
C ALA A 63 -10.45 14.32 2.27
N ASN A 64 -11.74 14.28 2.61
CA ASN A 64 -12.20 14.08 3.99
C ASN A 64 -12.07 12.63 4.48
N GLU A 65 -11.86 11.68 3.56
CA GLU A 65 -11.66 10.27 3.90
C GLU A 65 -10.17 9.97 4.15
N ILE A 66 -9.27 10.84 3.70
CA ILE A 66 -7.82 10.63 3.77
C ILE A 66 -7.24 11.35 4.99
N ILE A 67 -6.59 10.60 5.86
CA ILE A 67 -5.91 11.11 7.05
C ILE A 67 -4.41 10.90 6.89
N HIS A 68 -3.65 11.99 6.81
CA HIS A 68 -2.19 11.96 6.73
C HIS A 68 -1.55 11.89 8.13
N GLY A 69 -0.78 10.84 8.40
CA GLY A 69 -0.03 10.61 9.63
C GLY A 69 -0.87 10.73 10.91
N PRO A 70 -1.98 9.97 11.07
CA PRO A 70 -2.77 10.02 12.31
C PRO A 70 -1.93 9.61 13.52
N ILE A 71 -1.87 10.47 14.54
CA ILE A 71 -1.04 10.27 15.73
C ILE A 71 -1.87 9.61 16.84
N LYS A 72 -1.32 8.55 17.43
CA LYS A 72 -1.88 7.89 18.62
C LYS A 72 -1.59 8.74 19.86
N PRO A 73 -2.60 9.16 20.64
CA PRO A 73 -2.36 9.93 21.87
C PRO A 73 -1.59 9.17 22.96
N SER A 74 -1.62 7.83 22.91
CA SER A 74 -1.00 6.96 23.92
C SER A 74 0.52 7.03 23.96
N ASP A 75 1.16 7.11 22.80
CA ASP A 75 2.62 7.06 22.64
C ASP A 75 3.16 8.18 21.75
N ASN A 76 2.27 9.03 21.22
CA ASN A 76 2.61 10.15 20.33
C ASN A 76 3.28 9.71 19.02
N GLU A 77 3.16 8.43 18.65
CA GLU A 77 3.62 7.90 17.37
C GLU A 77 2.50 7.90 16.32
N GLU A 78 2.89 7.95 15.06
CA GLU A 78 1.96 7.77 13.94
C GLU A 78 1.44 6.32 13.92
N LEU A 79 0.14 6.16 13.65
CA LEU A 79 -0.48 4.85 13.48
C LEU A 79 -0.02 4.21 12.16
N VAL A 80 -0.05 5.00 11.08
CA VAL A 80 0.38 4.70 9.71
C VAL A 80 0.74 6.02 9.03
N ASP A 81 1.44 5.97 7.90
CA ASP A 81 1.78 7.20 7.16
C ASP A 81 0.53 7.82 6.53
N VAL A 82 -0.39 7.00 5.99
CA VAL A 82 -1.70 7.44 5.50
C VAL A 82 -2.78 6.42 5.86
N ALA A 83 -3.90 6.89 6.40
CA ALA A 83 -5.11 6.11 6.57
C ALA A 83 -6.22 6.65 5.65
N VAL A 84 -7.01 5.76 5.05
CA VAL A 84 -8.23 6.14 4.32
C VAL A 84 -9.43 5.48 4.97
N LEU A 85 -10.40 6.29 5.40
CA LEU A 85 -11.68 5.86 5.96
C LEU A 85 -12.72 5.77 4.83
N GLY A 86 -12.47 4.88 3.87
CA GLY A 86 -13.30 4.71 2.67
C GLY A 86 -14.70 4.20 2.99
N GLY A 87 -15.61 4.23 2.02
CA GLY A 87 -16.98 3.76 2.16
C GLY A 87 -17.08 2.26 2.41
N GLU A 88 -16.19 1.48 1.80
CA GLU A 88 -16.22 0.01 1.81
C GLU A 88 -15.14 -0.59 2.73
N VAL A 89 -13.97 0.03 2.79
CA VAL A 89 -12.82 -0.49 3.56
C VAL A 89 -12.04 0.61 4.27
N ASN A 90 -11.34 0.23 5.33
CA ASN A 90 -10.32 1.07 5.96
C ASN A 90 -8.94 0.75 5.34
N LEU A 91 -8.35 1.69 4.61
CA LEU A 91 -7.01 1.51 4.02
C LEU A 91 -5.92 2.01 4.94
N PHE A 92 -4.90 1.18 5.16
CA PHE A 92 -3.75 1.50 5.99
C PHE A 92 -2.52 1.45 5.08
N LEU A 93 -1.88 2.60 4.86
CA LEU A 93 -0.75 2.71 3.95
C LEU A 93 0.54 3.05 4.71
N GLN A 94 1.60 2.33 4.38
CA GLN A 94 2.95 2.62 4.84
C GLN A 94 3.88 2.86 3.66
N ALA A 95 4.41 4.06 3.56
CA ALA A 95 5.42 4.46 2.60
C ALA A 95 6.82 4.23 3.17
N LYS A 96 7.68 3.59 2.38
CA LYS A 96 9.07 3.36 2.70
C LYS A 96 9.94 4.00 1.64
N ASP A 97 10.23 5.29 1.81
CA ASP A 97 11.37 5.90 1.14
C ASP A 97 12.65 5.78 1.96
N SER A 98 13.75 5.71 1.24
CA SER A 98 15.06 6.12 1.75
C SER A 98 15.57 7.23 0.82
N PRO A 99 16.10 8.36 1.35
CA PRO A 99 16.56 9.49 0.53
C PRO A 99 17.43 9.03 -0.63
N ASN A 100 17.25 9.64 -1.81
CA ASN A 100 18.23 9.53 -2.90
C ASN A 100 19.50 10.33 -2.54
N THR A 101 20.33 9.79 -1.65
CA THR A 101 21.70 10.28 -1.48
C THR A 101 22.58 9.79 -2.62
N GLU A 102 23.64 10.53 -2.96
CA GLU A 102 24.62 10.11 -3.98
C GLU A 102 25.18 8.70 -3.69
N GLU A 103 25.35 8.36 -2.41
CA GLU A 103 25.75 7.03 -1.94
C GLU A 103 24.74 5.90 -2.24
N MET A 104 23.48 6.21 -2.56
CA MET A 104 22.46 5.23 -2.94
C MET A 104 22.47 4.89 -4.43
N ILE A 105 22.89 5.84 -5.27
CA ILE A 105 22.97 5.67 -6.72
C ILE A 105 24.07 4.66 -7.06
N ASP A 106 25.21 4.75 -6.37
CA ASP A 106 26.42 3.95 -6.58
C ASP A 106 26.39 2.55 -5.94
N ARG A 107 25.24 2.15 -5.36
CA ARG A 107 25.09 0.82 -4.75
C ARG A 107 25.01 -0.28 -5.82
N SER A 108 25.67 -1.40 -5.53
CA SER A 108 25.47 -2.63 -6.31
C SER A 108 24.00 -3.04 -6.37
N LEU A 109 23.60 -3.71 -7.46
CA LEU A 109 22.24 -4.21 -7.64
C LEU A 109 21.80 -5.09 -6.47
N ASP A 110 22.67 -5.95 -5.96
CA ASP A 110 22.38 -6.81 -4.80
C ASP A 110 22.06 -6.01 -3.54
N ARG A 111 22.75 -4.88 -3.33
CA ARG A 111 22.45 -3.99 -2.21
C ARG A 111 21.11 -3.29 -2.41
N LYS A 112 20.74 -2.90 -3.62
CA LYS A 112 19.43 -2.29 -3.92
C LYS A 112 18.28 -3.29 -3.71
N ARG A 113 18.42 -4.54 -4.19
CA ARG A 113 17.47 -5.64 -3.94
C ARG A 113 17.23 -5.86 -2.45
N ARG A 114 18.29 -6.00 -1.67
CA ARG A 114 18.20 -6.18 -0.21
C ARG A 114 17.54 -5.01 0.49
N VAL A 115 17.84 -3.78 0.07
CA VAL A 115 17.19 -2.58 0.60
C VAL A 115 15.69 -2.60 0.31
N SER A 116 15.29 -2.90 -0.92
CA SER A 116 13.89 -3.00 -1.31
C SER A 116 13.13 -4.06 -0.50
N LEU A 117 13.71 -5.27 -0.33
CA LEU A 117 13.10 -6.30 0.53
C LEU A 117 12.98 -5.84 1.98
N ASN A 118 13.99 -5.17 2.53
CA ASN A 118 13.94 -4.63 3.88
C ASN A 118 12.92 -3.50 4.03
N GLN A 119 12.71 -2.69 2.99
CA GLN A 119 11.65 -1.69 2.95
C GLN A 119 10.28 -2.37 3.05
N LEU A 120 10.02 -3.38 2.23
CA LEU A 120 8.78 -4.15 2.30
C LEU A 120 8.57 -4.74 3.70
N VAL A 121 9.56 -5.47 4.23
CA VAL A 121 9.46 -6.10 5.56
C VAL A 121 9.25 -5.05 6.67
N GLY A 122 9.93 -3.91 6.59
CA GLY A 122 9.75 -2.81 7.53
C GLY A 122 8.34 -2.21 7.47
N GLY A 123 7.81 -2.03 6.26
CA GLY A 123 6.45 -1.54 6.05
C GLY A 123 5.39 -2.52 6.57
N LEU A 124 5.54 -3.82 6.27
CA LEU A 124 4.68 -4.88 6.80
C LEU A 124 4.71 -4.89 8.34
N SER A 125 5.89 -4.78 8.96
CA SER A 125 6.03 -4.74 10.42
C SER A 125 5.21 -3.59 11.06
N GLN A 126 5.26 -2.40 10.47
CA GLN A 126 4.48 -1.25 10.95
C GLN A 126 2.98 -1.44 10.74
N LEU A 127 2.55 -1.93 9.57
CA LEU A 127 1.16 -2.28 9.33
C LEU A 127 0.65 -3.31 10.35
N GLY A 128 1.47 -4.31 10.70
CA GLY A 128 1.14 -5.29 11.74
C GLY A 128 0.88 -4.64 13.09
N GLY A 129 1.69 -3.63 13.47
CA GLY A 129 1.47 -2.83 14.67
C GLY A 129 0.19 -1.98 14.60
N ALA A 130 -0.07 -1.38 13.45
CA ALA A 130 -1.27 -0.57 13.21
C ALA A 130 -2.56 -1.42 13.29
N PHE A 131 -2.60 -2.57 12.61
CA PHE A 131 -3.72 -3.51 12.68
C PHE A 131 -3.92 -4.05 14.09
N SER A 132 -2.85 -4.41 14.79
CA SER A 132 -2.96 -4.87 16.18
C SER A 132 -3.57 -3.79 17.08
N THR A 133 -3.21 -2.53 16.83
CA THR A 133 -3.75 -1.37 17.55
C THR A 133 -5.23 -1.17 17.25
N ALA A 134 -5.61 -1.13 15.97
CA ALA A 134 -7.00 -1.00 15.53
C ALA A 134 -7.88 -2.17 15.99
N LEU A 135 -7.40 -3.41 15.95
CA LEU A 135 -8.17 -4.59 16.37
C LEU A 135 -8.35 -4.68 17.89
N ARG A 136 -7.35 -4.25 18.68
CA ARG A 136 -7.43 -4.27 20.15
C ARG A 136 -8.33 -3.16 20.69
N THR A 137 -8.32 -2.02 20.02
CA THR A 137 -9.10 -0.84 20.40
C THR A 137 -9.72 -0.29 19.12
N PRO A 138 -10.91 -0.75 18.72
CA PRO A 138 -11.51 -0.38 17.44
C PRO A 138 -11.92 1.07 17.36
N VAL A 139 -12.46 1.62 18.45
CA VAL A 139 -12.75 3.06 18.57
C VAL A 139 -11.52 3.77 19.10
N GLN A 140 -10.84 4.50 18.22
CA GLN A 140 -9.59 5.21 18.50
C GLN A 140 -9.83 6.70 18.54
N GLN A 141 -9.28 7.38 19.56
CA GLN A 141 -9.07 8.81 19.49
C GLN A 141 -7.71 9.04 18.84
N LEU A 142 -7.68 9.70 17.68
CA LEU A 142 -6.47 10.00 16.93
C LEU A 142 -6.29 11.52 16.84
N ARG A 143 -5.05 11.97 16.78
CA ARG A 143 -4.74 13.39 16.57
C ARG A 143 -4.21 13.60 15.17
N LEU A 144 -4.80 14.55 14.45
CA LEU A 144 -4.32 15.01 13.16
C LEU A 144 -3.02 15.80 13.31
N ARG A 145 -2.23 15.91 12.22
CA ARG A 145 -1.04 16.78 12.21
C ARG A 145 -1.36 18.25 12.51
N SER A 146 -2.61 18.69 12.29
CA SER A 146 -3.11 20.03 12.66
C SER A 146 -3.26 20.23 14.18
N GLY A 147 -3.22 19.15 14.97
CA GLY A 147 -3.48 19.14 16.41
C GLY A 147 -4.93 18.82 16.79
N GLU A 148 -5.84 18.79 15.81
CA GLU A 148 -7.24 18.40 16.04
C GLU A 148 -7.35 16.92 16.42
N SER A 149 -8.26 16.60 17.35
CA SER A 149 -8.55 15.22 17.74
C SER A 149 -9.82 14.74 17.06
N ILE A 150 -9.73 13.58 16.42
CA ILE A 150 -10.84 12.89 15.78
C ILE A 150 -11.07 11.55 16.48
N GLN A 151 -12.30 11.06 16.42
CA GLN A 151 -12.64 9.70 16.82
C GLN A 151 -12.90 8.88 15.55
N VAL A 152 -12.28 7.71 15.47
CA VAL A 152 -12.40 6.79 14.34
C VAL A 152 -12.79 5.42 14.87
N ASP A 153 -13.80 4.79 14.27
CA ASP A 153 -14.14 3.40 14.53
C ASP A 153 -13.64 2.51 13.38
N PHE A 154 -12.71 1.60 13.70
CA PHE A 154 -12.16 0.65 12.74
C PHE A 154 -12.93 -0.68 12.71
N SER A 155 -13.97 -0.88 13.54
CA SER A 155 -14.75 -2.13 13.57
C SER A 155 -15.80 -2.23 12.47
N ASP A 156 -16.20 -1.11 11.89
CA ASP A 156 -17.33 -1.01 10.96
C ASP A 156 -17.03 -1.64 9.60
N LYS A 157 -15.76 -1.64 9.20
CA LYS A 157 -15.31 -1.97 7.85
C LYS A 157 -14.05 -2.84 7.90
N PRO A 158 -13.89 -3.78 6.96
CA PRO A 158 -12.66 -4.54 6.86
C PRO A 158 -11.47 -3.62 6.56
N MET A 159 -10.28 -4.06 6.98
CA MET A 159 -9.04 -3.33 6.74
C MET A 159 -8.28 -3.92 5.54
N LEU A 160 -7.56 -3.08 4.82
CA LEU A 160 -6.60 -3.47 3.78
C LEU A 160 -5.29 -2.70 3.97
N GLY A 161 -4.17 -3.43 3.97
CA GLY A 161 -2.84 -2.85 4.05
C GLY A 161 -2.23 -2.59 2.68
N ILE A 162 -1.53 -1.47 2.52
CA ILE A 162 -0.71 -1.17 1.36
C ILE A 162 0.69 -0.78 1.81
N VAL A 163 1.72 -1.48 1.32
CA VAL A 163 3.11 -1.04 1.49
C VAL A 163 3.59 -0.43 0.19
N ILE A 164 4.06 0.81 0.26
CA ILE A 164 4.65 1.50 -0.90
C ILE A 164 6.15 1.52 -0.69
N VAL A 165 6.88 0.80 -1.54
CA VAL A 165 8.34 0.82 -1.53
C VAL A 165 8.86 1.74 -2.63
N LYS A 166 10.15 2.05 -2.55
CA LYS A 166 10.80 2.90 -3.54
C LYS A 166 10.91 2.24 -4.91
N GLU A 167 11.26 0.97 -4.93
CA GLU A 167 11.58 0.22 -6.14
C GLU A 167 11.31 -1.26 -5.89
N LEU A 168 10.66 -1.92 -6.84
CA LEU A 168 10.46 -3.37 -6.84
C LEU A 168 11.28 -4.02 -7.95
N PHE A 169 12.03 -5.06 -7.59
CA PHE A 169 12.85 -5.80 -8.55
C PHE A 169 12.08 -7.00 -9.08
N THR A 170 11.97 -7.10 -10.40
CA THR A 170 11.18 -8.16 -11.05
C THR A 170 11.67 -9.57 -10.74
N ASP A 171 12.95 -9.77 -10.43
CA ASP A 171 13.55 -11.05 -10.05
C ASP A 171 13.38 -11.39 -8.55
N MET A 172 12.85 -10.47 -7.75
CA MET A 172 12.68 -10.61 -6.29
C MET A 172 11.22 -10.90 -5.86
N TYR A 173 10.28 -11.03 -6.81
CA TYR A 173 8.86 -11.19 -6.50
C TYR A 173 8.53 -12.44 -5.69
N TYR A 174 9.30 -13.52 -5.84
CA TYR A 174 9.20 -14.68 -4.97
C TYR A 174 9.46 -14.31 -3.50
N ASP A 175 10.57 -13.61 -3.23
CA ASP A 175 10.95 -13.19 -1.87
C ASP A 175 9.96 -12.19 -1.29
N TYR A 176 9.48 -11.23 -2.10
CA TYR A 176 8.44 -10.28 -1.64
C TYR A 176 7.15 -11.00 -1.27
N SER A 177 6.72 -11.93 -2.12
CA SER A 177 5.48 -12.69 -1.93
C SER A 177 5.53 -13.56 -0.69
N GLU A 178 6.65 -14.26 -0.46
CA GLU A 178 6.83 -15.06 0.75
C GLU A 178 6.60 -14.22 2.02
N ARG A 179 7.16 -13.00 2.07
CA ARG A 179 7.00 -12.10 3.22
C ARG A 179 5.57 -11.57 3.36
N ALA A 180 4.95 -11.16 2.27
CA ALA A 180 3.59 -10.62 2.28
C ALA A 180 2.55 -11.69 2.62
N LEU A 181 2.66 -12.90 2.06
CA LEU A 181 1.79 -14.04 2.37
C LEU A 181 1.95 -14.47 3.84
N ALA A 182 3.18 -14.61 4.33
CA ALA A 182 3.42 -14.92 5.75
C ALA A 182 2.86 -13.84 6.69
N PHE A 183 2.91 -12.57 6.27
CA PHE A 183 2.28 -11.48 7.01
C PHE A 183 0.74 -11.63 7.05
N MET A 184 0.10 -11.92 5.91
CA MET A 184 -1.35 -12.15 5.85
C MET A 184 -1.77 -13.36 6.69
N ASP A 185 -1.02 -14.45 6.64
CA ASP A 185 -1.27 -15.64 7.47
C ASP A 185 -1.20 -15.32 8.96
N LYS A 186 -0.28 -14.45 9.36
CA LYS A 186 -0.12 -14.04 10.76
C LYS A 186 -1.21 -13.07 11.22
N HIS A 187 -1.49 -12.03 10.43
CA HIS A 187 -2.33 -10.91 10.84
C HIS A 187 -3.79 -11.03 10.41
N GLN A 188 -4.10 -11.94 9.47
CA GLN A 188 -5.46 -12.18 8.96
C GLN A 188 -6.11 -10.91 8.38
N VAL A 189 -5.30 -10.05 7.76
CA VAL A 189 -5.69 -8.83 7.07
C VAL A 189 -5.02 -8.84 5.70
N PRO A 190 -5.75 -8.59 4.59
CA PRO A 190 -5.15 -8.54 3.27
C PRO A 190 -4.11 -7.43 3.18
N VAL A 191 -3.04 -7.68 2.42
CA VAL A 191 -2.01 -6.69 2.12
C VAL A 191 -1.66 -6.75 0.65
N VAL A 192 -1.39 -5.59 0.07
CA VAL A 192 -0.75 -5.45 -1.25
C VAL A 192 0.46 -4.56 -1.12
N PHE A 193 1.38 -4.65 -2.07
CA PHE A 193 2.54 -3.78 -2.11
C PHE A 193 2.76 -3.28 -3.53
N PHE A 194 3.24 -2.06 -3.64
CA PHE A 194 3.51 -1.38 -4.90
C PHE A 194 4.79 -0.58 -4.78
N ASP A 195 5.43 -0.29 -5.90
CA ASP A 195 6.26 0.92 -5.97
C ASP A 195 5.41 2.15 -6.32
N TYR A 196 6.02 3.33 -6.24
CA TYR A 196 5.31 4.59 -6.51
C TYR A 196 4.74 4.67 -7.95
N PRO A 197 5.51 4.34 -9.01
CA PRO A 197 4.96 4.23 -10.37
C PRO A 197 3.73 3.32 -10.48
N GLU A 198 3.77 2.14 -9.87
CA GLU A 198 2.63 1.22 -9.92
C GLU A 198 1.38 1.81 -9.24
N LEU A 199 1.53 2.51 -8.10
CA LEU A 199 0.43 3.22 -7.44
C LEU A 199 -0.11 4.39 -8.29
N GLU A 200 0.77 5.14 -8.96
CA GLU A 200 0.36 6.23 -9.85
C GLU A 200 -0.52 5.72 -10.98
N VAL A 201 -0.12 4.62 -11.63
CA VAL A 201 -0.91 4.03 -12.71
C VAL A 201 -2.23 3.48 -12.18
N LEU A 202 -2.22 2.82 -11.01
CA LEU A 202 -3.41 2.27 -10.38
C LEU A 202 -4.44 3.36 -10.09
N THR A 203 -4.04 4.42 -9.39
CA THR A 203 -4.92 5.55 -9.05
C THR A 203 -5.39 6.35 -10.27
N ARG A 204 -4.62 6.35 -11.36
CA ARG A 204 -5.04 6.96 -12.64
C ARG A 204 -6.04 6.11 -13.41
N ARG A 205 -5.94 4.78 -13.36
CA ARG A 205 -6.84 3.86 -14.08
C ARG A 205 -8.10 3.51 -13.28
N CYS A 206 -8.05 3.65 -11.96
CA CYS A 206 -9.11 3.29 -11.03
C CYS A 206 -9.57 4.51 -10.23
N GLU A 207 -10.30 5.43 -10.86
CA GLU A 207 -10.73 6.72 -10.28
C GLU A 207 -11.90 6.62 -9.28
N THR A 208 -12.25 5.41 -8.84
CA THR A 208 -13.30 5.17 -7.83
C THR A 208 -12.82 4.16 -6.82
N GLU A 209 -13.29 4.28 -5.57
CA GLU A 209 -13.00 3.32 -4.50
C GLU A 209 -13.24 1.88 -4.97
N ALA A 210 -14.42 1.56 -5.49
CA ALA A 210 -14.75 0.22 -5.96
C ALA A 210 -13.76 -0.32 -7.02
N ALA A 211 -13.39 0.50 -8.02
CA ALA A 211 -12.43 0.07 -9.04
C ALA A 211 -11.03 -0.16 -8.45
N PHE A 212 -10.59 0.71 -7.54
CA PHE A 212 -9.29 0.60 -6.88
C PHE A 212 -9.22 -0.64 -5.99
N LEU A 213 -10.27 -0.89 -5.20
CA LEU A 213 -10.41 -2.07 -4.36
C LEU A 213 -10.49 -3.34 -5.19
N SER A 214 -11.23 -3.34 -6.31
CA SER A 214 -11.28 -4.52 -7.18
C SER A 214 -9.92 -4.83 -7.82
N ALA A 215 -9.13 -3.81 -8.16
CA ALA A 215 -7.78 -4.03 -8.69
C ALA A 215 -6.84 -4.58 -7.61
N GLY A 216 -6.86 -4.02 -6.39
CA GLY A 216 -6.15 -4.60 -5.25
C GLY A 216 -6.61 -6.02 -4.91
N HIS A 217 -7.91 -6.27 -5.04
CA HIS A 217 -8.52 -7.58 -4.87
C HIS A 217 -7.96 -8.61 -5.87
N ALA A 218 -7.88 -8.24 -7.15
CA ALA A 218 -7.31 -9.10 -8.17
C ALA A 218 -5.85 -9.46 -7.89
N VAL A 219 -5.06 -8.49 -7.40
CA VAL A 219 -3.64 -8.68 -7.05
C VAL A 219 -3.47 -9.66 -5.89
N PHE A 220 -4.15 -9.45 -4.76
CA PHE A 220 -3.99 -10.37 -3.62
C PHE A 220 -4.61 -11.74 -3.91
N ARG A 221 -5.75 -11.81 -4.61
CA ARG A 221 -6.39 -13.09 -4.94
C ARG A 221 -5.46 -13.95 -5.78
N PHE A 222 -4.84 -13.35 -6.80
CA PHE A 222 -3.83 -14.05 -7.61
C PHE A 222 -2.70 -14.58 -6.72
N ALA A 223 -2.22 -13.78 -5.76
CA ALA A 223 -1.16 -14.19 -4.83
C ALA A 223 -1.56 -15.38 -3.95
N VAL A 224 -2.78 -15.39 -3.41
CA VAL A 224 -3.28 -16.48 -2.57
C VAL A 224 -3.46 -17.77 -3.39
N GLU A 225 -3.94 -17.64 -4.63
CA GLU A 225 -4.17 -18.80 -5.53
C GLU A 225 -2.86 -19.40 -6.05
N ASN A 226 -1.85 -18.57 -6.34
CA ASN A 226 -0.63 -18.99 -7.02
C ASN A 226 0.60 -19.06 -6.10
N GLY A 227 0.50 -18.58 -4.86
CA GLY A 227 1.62 -18.48 -3.92
C GLY A 227 2.63 -17.36 -4.24
N GLU A 228 2.36 -16.52 -5.25
CA GLU A 228 3.21 -15.41 -5.64
C GLU A 228 2.36 -14.23 -6.15
N TYR A 229 2.67 -13.01 -5.70
CA TYR A 229 2.04 -11.79 -6.20
C TYR A 229 2.36 -11.58 -7.69
N PRO A 230 1.39 -11.08 -8.47
CA PRO A 230 1.61 -10.82 -9.88
C PRO A 230 2.53 -9.62 -10.07
N LYS A 231 3.42 -9.70 -11.06
CA LYS A 231 4.21 -8.55 -11.53
C LYS A 231 3.30 -7.64 -12.33
N LEU A 232 3.10 -6.42 -11.88
CA LEU A 232 2.25 -5.47 -12.59
C LEU A 232 3.03 -4.92 -13.79
N ARG A 233 2.47 -5.14 -14.98
CA ARG A 233 2.98 -4.58 -16.24
C ARG A 233 1.92 -3.62 -16.75
N TYR A 234 2.29 -2.35 -16.86
CA TYR A 234 1.39 -1.27 -17.22
C TYR A 234 1.57 -0.77 -18.64
#